data_AF-A0A8S9W9Q0-F1
#
_entry.id   AF-A0A8S9W9Q0-F1
#
_cell.length_a   1.000
_cell.length_b   1.000
_cell.length_c   1.000
_cell.angle_alpha   90.00
_cell.angle_beta   90.00
_cell.angle_gamma   90.00
#
_symmetry.space_group_name_H-M   'P 1'
#
loop_
_entity.id
_entity.type
_entity.pdbx_description
1 polymer ?
#
loop_
_entity_poly.entity_id
_entity_poly.type
_entity_poly.pdbx_seq_one_letter_code
_entity_poly.pdbx_strand_id
1 'polypeptide(L)'
;MVAELYNKKIIDKKETIIGSLINSFPSSIVIIRNLLPVLIILLGTTGLIYLGVVVFVGLLKTIITLIAGRLLLPSKGPCNVGSEKRKHVGFKEAINNALNASARPLKRIILTMTIVSIIVYQLIDIGFFDVISASLNASFITDYIPADGLPIIAGWFAYNIAAYTIAGNLLTTGMLTSKEIVITLLVGRMLSSVIRMRSSLPFYMGIFKTDLAVQIMIISLLMQNGIMLVITVLVALYW
;
A
#
# COMPACT_ATOMS: atom_id res chain seq x y z
N MET A 1 6.57 6.90 16.37
CA MET A 1 7.95 7.42 16.49
C MET A 1 8.23 8.56 15.50
N VAL A 2 8.21 8.33 14.17
CA VAL A 2 8.50 9.39 13.17
C VAL A 2 7.54 10.60 13.29
N ALA A 3 6.24 10.36 13.43
CA ALA A 3 5.26 11.44 13.61
C ALA A 3 5.46 12.27 14.88
N GLU A 4 5.97 11.66 15.95
CA GLU A 4 6.23 12.36 17.22
C GLU A 4 7.44 13.28 17.10
N LEU A 5 8.49 12.82 16.42
CA LEU A 5 9.67 13.63 16.10
C LEU A 5 9.31 14.85 15.23
N TYR A 6 8.38 14.67 14.27
CA TYR A 6 7.88 15.77 13.46
C TYR A 6 7.05 16.76 14.28
N ASN A 7 6.17 16.27 15.17
CA ASN A 7 5.38 17.12 16.06
C ASN A 7 6.27 17.90 17.05
N LYS A 8 7.38 17.30 17.50
CA LYS A 8 8.40 17.95 18.32
C LYS A 8 9.36 18.86 17.52
N LYS A 9 9.13 19.04 16.20
CA LYS A 9 9.98 19.83 15.27
C LYS A 9 11.46 19.41 15.24
N ILE A 10 11.75 18.15 15.59
CA ILE A 10 13.11 17.60 15.59
C ILE A 10 13.52 17.21 14.16
N ILE A 11 12.56 16.77 13.35
CA ILE A 11 12.76 16.38 11.95
C ILE A 11 11.95 17.28 11.02
N ASP A 12 12.52 17.54 9.85
CA ASP A 12 11.86 18.30 8.79
C ASP A 12 10.82 17.46 8.03
N LYS A 13 9.96 18.13 7.27
CA LYS A 13 8.99 17.53 6.35
C LYS A 13 9.63 16.50 5.42
N LYS A 14 10.79 16.80 4.83
CA LYS A 14 11.47 15.86 3.91
C LYS A 14 11.95 14.59 4.63
N GLU A 15 12.55 14.75 5.81
CA GLU A 15 13.02 13.64 6.67
C GLU A 15 11.86 12.76 7.12
N THR A 16 10.70 13.36 7.41
CA THR A 16 9.47 12.65 7.78
C THR A 16 8.95 11.78 6.64
N ILE A 17 8.93 12.31 5.42
CA ILE A 17 8.49 11.58 4.22
C ILE A 17 9.42 10.40 3.95
N ILE A 18 10.73 10.64 3.88
CA ILE A 18 11.74 9.60 3.61
C ILE A 18 11.72 8.52 4.72
N GLY A 19 11.72 8.94 5.99
CA GLY A 19 11.66 8.03 7.13
C GLY A 19 10.40 7.17 7.15
N SER A 20 9.26 7.71 6.70
CA SER A 20 8.01 6.94 6.59
C SER A 20 8.05 5.91 5.44
N LEU A 21 8.69 6.24 4.33
CA LEU A 21 8.77 5.39 3.13
C LEU A 21 9.71 4.19 3.31
N ILE A 22 10.78 4.34 4.12
CA ILE A 22 11.74 3.25 4.42
C ILE A 22 11.05 2.03 5.05
N ASN A 23 9.91 2.22 5.73
CA ASN A 23 9.15 1.13 6.32
C ASN A 23 8.49 0.18 5.29
N SER A 24 8.61 0.46 3.99
CA SER A 24 7.98 -0.33 2.92
C SER A 24 8.51 -1.77 2.84
N PHE A 25 9.82 -2.00 2.98
CA PHE A 25 10.39 -3.35 2.93
C PHE A 25 10.05 -4.20 4.17
N PRO A 26 10.25 -3.72 5.41
CA PRO A 26 9.81 -4.46 6.60
C PRO A 26 8.32 -4.81 6.57
N SER A 27 7.47 -3.87 6.11
CA SER A 27 6.04 -4.13 5.92
C SER A 27 5.76 -5.22 4.89
N SER A 28 6.59 -5.35 3.85
CA SER A 28 6.43 -6.37 2.81
C SER A 28 6.77 -7.76 3.36
N ILE A 29 7.78 -7.89 4.23
CA ILE A 29 8.12 -9.15 4.91
C ILE A 29 6.98 -9.61 5.82
N VAL A 30 6.35 -8.70 6.57
CA VAL A 30 5.20 -9.04 7.42
C VAL A 30 4.04 -9.58 6.60
N ILE A 31 3.83 -9.05 5.39
CA ILE A 31 2.81 -9.52 4.45
C ILE A 31 3.04 -10.98 4.04
N ILE A 32 4.30 -11.38 3.84
CA ILE A 32 4.65 -12.76 3.48
C ILE A 32 4.11 -13.71 4.54
N ARG A 33 4.37 -13.44 5.82
CA ARG A 33 3.96 -14.32 6.92
C ARG A 33 2.45 -14.62 6.91
N ASN A 34 1.64 -13.63 6.55
CA ASN A 34 0.18 -13.77 6.57
C ASN A 34 -0.38 -14.39 5.28
N LEU A 35 0.26 -14.16 4.13
CA LEU A 35 -0.28 -14.55 2.82
C LEU A 35 0.39 -15.80 2.23
N LEU A 36 1.58 -16.16 2.70
CA LEU A 36 2.34 -17.30 2.17
C LEU A 36 1.60 -18.64 2.31
N PRO A 37 0.98 -18.99 3.45
CA PRO A 37 0.21 -20.24 3.53
C PRO A 37 -0.96 -20.27 2.55
N VAL A 38 -1.70 -19.16 2.45
CA VAL A 38 -2.88 -19.04 1.58
C VAL A 38 -2.50 -19.17 0.11
N LEU A 39 -1.43 -18.50 -0.31
CA LEU A 39 -0.99 -18.49 -1.70
C LEU A 39 -0.36 -19.82 -2.13
N ILE A 40 0.34 -20.52 -1.23
CA ILE A 40 0.85 -21.86 -1.51
C ILE A 40 -0.30 -22.85 -1.69
N ILE A 41 -1.32 -22.80 -0.83
CA ILE A 41 -2.48 -23.70 -0.91
C ILE A 41 -3.28 -23.46 -2.19
N LEU A 42 -3.50 -22.20 -2.57
CA LEU A 42 -4.38 -21.86 -3.69
C LEU A 42 -3.67 -21.85 -5.05
N LEU A 43 -2.40 -21.45 -5.11
CA LEU A 43 -1.67 -21.24 -6.38
C LEU A 43 -0.35 -22.03 -6.48
N GLY A 44 0.06 -22.75 -5.43
CA GLY A 44 1.31 -23.52 -5.43
C GLY A 44 2.54 -22.66 -5.72
N THR A 45 3.34 -23.09 -6.70
CA THR A 45 4.57 -22.41 -7.14
C THR A 45 4.29 -21.04 -7.75
N THR A 46 3.16 -20.88 -8.47
CA THR A 46 2.73 -19.60 -9.06
C THR A 46 2.52 -18.54 -7.98
N GLY A 47 1.92 -18.92 -6.85
CA GLY A 47 1.73 -18.03 -5.70
C GLY A 47 3.05 -17.57 -5.07
N LEU A 48 4.07 -18.44 -5.08
CA LEU A 48 5.40 -18.15 -4.57
C LEU A 48 6.15 -17.15 -5.45
N ILE A 49 6.04 -17.28 -6.78
CA ILE A 49 6.59 -16.33 -7.75
C ILE A 49 5.93 -14.96 -7.57
N TYR A 50 4.60 -14.90 -7.49
CA TYR A 50 3.87 -13.66 -7.24
C TYR A 50 4.31 -12.99 -5.92
N LEU A 51 4.45 -13.75 -4.83
CA LEU A 51 4.97 -13.22 -3.57
C LEU A 51 6.38 -12.68 -3.70
N GLY A 52 7.28 -13.42 -4.37
CA GLY A 52 8.63 -12.98 -4.64
C GLY A 52 8.66 -11.62 -5.35
N VAL A 53 7.82 -11.44 -6.37
CA VAL A 53 7.66 -10.17 -7.08
C VAL A 53 7.18 -9.05 -6.14
N VAL A 54 6.15 -9.29 -5.33
CA VAL A 54 5.61 -8.29 -4.40
C VAL A 54 6.66 -7.84 -3.37
N VAL A 55 7.46 -8.78 -2.87
CA VAL A 55 8.55 -8.50 -1.92
C VAL A 55 9.67 -7.73 -2.60
N PHE A 56 10.02 -8.12 -3.83
CA PHE A 56 11.03 -7.45 -4.64
C PHE A 56 10.66 -5.99 -4.93
N VAL A 57 9.39 -5.71 -5.25
CA VAL A 57 8.86 -4.33 -5.36
C VAL A 57 9.11 -3.54 -4.08
N GLY A 58 8.81 -4.14 -2.91
CA GLY A 58 9.01 -3.50 -1.60
C GLY A 58 10.49 -3.21 -1.29
N LEU A 59 11.38 -4.12 -1.70
CA LEU A 59 12.82 -3.98 -1.59
C LEU A 59 13.32 -2.83 -2.47
N LEU A 60 12.96 -2.82 -3.75
CA LEU A 60 13.32 -1.75 -4.69
C LEU A 60 12.84 -0.38 -4.22
N LYS A 61 11.58 -0.30 -3.74
CA LYS A 61 11.04 0.94 -3.17
C LYS A 61 11.89 1.45 -2.01
N THR A 62 12.37 0.55 -1.16
CA THR A 62 13.19 0.92 -0.01
C THR A 62 14.59 1.37 -0.42
N ILE A 63 15.22 0.68 -1.38
CA ILE A 63 16.51 1.10 -1.96
C ILE A 63 16.40 2.48 -2.59
N ILE A 64 15.39 2.72 -3.44
CA ILE A 64 15.19 4.01 -4.10
C ILE A 64 14.96 5.11 -3.05
N THR A 65 14.18 4.81 -2.01
CA THR A 65 13.94 5.75 -0.90
C THR A 65 15.23 6.08 -0.14
N LEU A 66 16.08 5.08 0.13
CA LEU A 66 17.38 5.28 0.80
C LEU A 66 18.33 6.13 -0.03
N ILE A 67 18.42 5.86 -1.34
CA ILE A 67 19.25 6.64 -2.28
C ILE A 67 18.73 8.08 -2.35
N ALA A 68 17.41 8.25 -2.53
CA ALA A 68 16.78 9.58 -2.52
C ALA A 68 17.04 10.31 -1.20
N GLY A 69 16.97 9.60 -0.07
CA GLY A 69 17.31 10.14 1.25
C GLY A 69 18.75 10.62 1.33
N ARG A 70 19.71 9.83 0.84
CA ARG A 70 21.12 10.21 0.83
C ARG A 70 21.43 11.42 -0.05
N LEU A 71 20.70 11.60 -1.15
CA LEU A 71 20.91 12.71 -2.10
C LEU A 71 20.19 14.00 -1.66
N LEU A 72 18.97 13.89 -1.11
CA LEU A 72 18.11 15.03 -0.81
C LEU A 72 18.29 15.56 0.61
N LEU A 73 18.81 14.76 1.54
CA LEU A 73 18.98 15.16 2.93
C LEU A 73 20.40 15.69 3.16
N PRO A 74 20.55 16.91 3.69
CA PRO A 74 21.86 17.40 4.11
C PRO A 74 22.38 16.53 5.26
N SER A 75 23.68 16.25 5.24
CA SER A 75 24.35 15.53 6.34
C SER A 75 24.29 16.36 7.61
N LYS A 76 23.28 16.12 8.45
CA LYS A 76 23.24 16.67 9.81
C LYS A 76 24.18 15.83 10.68
N GLY A 77 25.03 16.49 11.46
CA GLY A 77 25.85 15.85 12.48
C GLY A 77 25.01 15.08 13.51
N PRO A 78 25.63 14.36 14.46
CA PRO A 78 24.90 13.52 15.40
C PRO A 78 23.83 14.33 16.13
N CYS A 79 22.56 14.11 15.78
CA CYS A 79 21.45 14.65 16.53
C CYS A 79 21.43 13.94 17.89
N ASN A 80 21.68 14.70 18.96
CA ASN A 80 21.38 14.24 20.32
C ASN A 80 19.86 14.05 20.41
N VAL A 81 19.40 12.83 20.11
CA VAL A 81 18.07 12.37 20.51
C VAL A 81 18.13 12.26 22.02
N GLY A 82 17.88 13.37 22.70
CA GLY A 82 17.79 13.41 24.15
C GLY A 82 16.84 12.31 24.58
N SER A 83 17.36 11.34 25.33
CA SER A 83 16.54 10.32 25.97
C SER A 83 15.64 11.04 26.95
N GLU A 84 14.43 11.40 26.55
CA GLU A 84 13.41 11.90 27.46
C GLU A 84 13.26 10.84 28.56
N LYS A 85 13.66 11.18 29.79
CA LYS A 85 13.42 10.35 30.96
C LYS A 85 11.94 10.04 30.98
N ARG A 86 11.58 8.77 30.77
CA ARG A 86 10.20 8.28 30.89
C ARG A 86 9.74 8.64 32.31
N LYS A 87 8.92 9.69 32.44
CA LYS A 87 8.26 9.99 33.71
C LYS A 87 7.35 8.81 34.02
N HIS A 88 7.53 8.19 35.19
CA HIS A 88 6.62 7.15 35.66
C HIS A 88 5.28 7.82 35.96
N VAL A 89 4.36 7.74 35.01
CA VAL A 89 2.98 8.25 35.18
C VAL A 89 2.15 7.13 35.80
N GLY A 90 1.34 7.44 36.81
CA GLY A 90 0.48 6.45 37.47
C GLY A 90 -0.53 5.82 36.50
N PHE A 91 -0.92 4.57 36.71
CA PHE A 91 -1.75 3.78 35.78
C PHE A 91 -3.04 4.49 35.33
N LYS A 92 -3.70 5.22 36.25
CA LYS A 92 -4.94 5.97 35.98
C LYS A 92 -4.69 7.23 35.12
N GLU A 93 -3.60 7.95 35.37
CA GLU A 93 -3.18 9.09 34.54
C GLU A 93 -2.66 8.63 33.18
N ALA A 94 -1.96 7.50 33.12
CA ALA A 94 -1.49 6.91 31.87
C ALA A 94 -2.67 6.52 30.96
N ILE A 95 -3.74 5.93 31.53
CA ILE A 95 -4.96 5.59 30.79
C ILE A 95 -5.68 6.86 30.32
N ASN A 96 -5.87 7.86 31.19
CA ASN A 96 -6.58 9.08 30.80
C ASN A 96 -5.80 9.88 29.74
N ASN A 97 -4.47 9.93 29.87
CA ASN A 97 -3.61 10.55 28.85
C ASN A 97 -3.60 9.74 27.55
N ALA A 98 -3.58 8.39 27.60
CA ALA A 98 -3.65 7.55 26.41
C ALA A 98 -5.00 7.70 25.69
N LEU A 99 -6.11 7.73 26.44
CA LEU A 99 -7.45 7.94 25.90
C LEU A 99 -7.60 9.33 25.28
N ASN A 100 -7.20 10.40 25.97
CA ASN A 100 -7.26 11.76 25.43
C ASN A 100 -6.30 11.97 24.23
N ALA A 101 -5.12 11.35 24.27
CA ALA A 101 -4.17 11.37 23.15
C ALA A 101 -4.68 10.58 21.95
N SER A 102 -5.43 9.50 22.16
CA SER A 102 -5.98 8.65 21.09
C SER A 102 -7.31 9.17 20.54
N ALA A 103 -8.14 9.83 21.36
CA ALA A 103 -9.46 10.32 20.98
C ALA A 103 -9.42 11.36 19.86
N ARG A 104 -8.41 12.25 19.85
CA ARG A 104 -8.24 13.27 18.80
C ARG A 104 -7.92 12.64 17.43
N PRO A 105 -6.90 11.75 17.29
CA PRO A 105 -6.70 10.95 16.09
C PRO A 105 -7.93 10.14 15.69
N LEU A 106 -8.57 9.45 16.64
CA LEU A 106 -9.74 8.60 16.36
C LEU A 106 -10.89 9.39 15.74
N LYS A 107 -11.24 10.54 16.34
CA LYS A 107 -12.32 11.40 15.83
C LYS A 107 -12.03 11.89 14.42
N ARG A 108 -10.77 12.25 14.14
CA ARG A 108 -10.34 12.66 12.79
C ARG A 108 -10.39 11.48 11.81
N ILE A 109 -9.91 10.30 12.20
CA ILE A 109 -9.98 9.07 11.39
C ILE A 109 -11.43 8.78 11.01
N ILE A 110 -12.34 8.75 11.98
CA ILE A 110 -13.76 8.46 11.75
C ILE A 110 -14.37 9.51 10.80
N LEU A 111 -14.17 10.79 11.07
CA LEU A 111 -14.70 11.88 10.23
C LEU A 111 -14.19 11.79 8.78
N THR A 112 -12.88 11.64 8.59
CA THR A 112 -12.29 11.51 7.26
C THR A 112 -12.77 10.24 6.56
N MET A 113 -12.89 9.13 7.29
CA MET A 113 -13.36 7.86 6.73
C MET A 113 -14.79 7.99 6.22
N THR A 114 -15.68 8.66 6.96
CA THR A 114 -17.04 8.96 6.51
C THR A 114 -17.04 9.82 5.25
N ILE A 115 -16.31 10.95 5.25
CA ILE A 115 -16.29 11.88 4.10
C ILE A 115 -15.73 11.21 2.84
N VAL A 116 -14.57 10.56 2.94
CA VAL A 116 -13.92 9.91 1.79
C VAL A 116 -14.77 8.74 1.29
N SER A 117 -15.43 8.00 2.19
CA SER A 117 -16.33 6.92 1.76
C SER A 117 -17.53 7.46 1.00
N ILE A 118 -18.15 8.55 1.45
CA ILE A 118 -19.27 9.18 0.73
C ILE A 118 -18.85 9.58 -0.69
N ILE A 119 -17.68 10.23 -0.83
CA ILE A 119 -17.14 10.63 -2.14
C ILE A 119 -16.91 9.42 -3.04
N VAL A 120 -16.26 8.37 -2.50
CA VAL A 120 -15.96 7.16 -3.28
C VAL A 120 -17.23 6.42 -3.68
N TYR A 121 -18.24 6.33 -2.81
CA TYR A 121 -19.53 5.74 -3.16
C TYR A 121 -20.23 6.50 -4.28
N GLN A 122 -20.23 7.84 -4.23
CA GLN A 122 -20.76 8.63 -5.35
C GLN A 122 -19.98 8.40 -6.65
N LEU A 123 -18.66 8.29 -6.60
CA LEU A 123 -17.85 7.97 -7.79
C LEU A 123 -18.19 6.58 -8.37
N ILE A 124 -18.51 5.61 -7.52
CA ILE A 124 -18.95 4.27 -7.95
C ILE A 124 -20.31 4.36 -8.63
N ASP A 125 -21.29 5.05 -8.02
CA ASP A 125 -22.65 5.17 -8.58
C ASP A 125 -22.69 5.92 -9.92
N ILE A 126 -21.75 6.85 -10.14
CA ILE A 126 -21.63 7.62 -11.39
C ILE A 126 -20.93 6.79 -12.51
N GLY A 127 -20.46 5.58 -12.21
CA GLY A 127 -19.76 4.73 -13.19
C GLY A 127 -18.38 5.27 -13.58
N PHE A 128 -17.78 6.12 -12.74
CA PHE A 128 -16.44 6.69 -12.98
C PHE A 128 -15.38 5.59 -13.15
N PHE A 129 -15.50 4.51 -12.37
CA PHE A 129 -14.62 3.35 -12.46
C PHE A 129 -14.87 2.51 -13.71
N ASP A 130 -16.08 2.53 -14.27
CA ASP A 130 -16.41 1.85 -15.53
C ASP A 130 -15.78 2.60 -16.72
N VAL A 131 -15.77 3.93 -16.69
CA VAL A 131 -15.10 4.77 -17.70
C VAL A 131 -13.57 4.58 -17.65
N ILE A 132 -12.99 4.48 -16.45
CA ILE A 132 -11.57 4.15 -16.28
C ILE A 132 -11.28 2.75 -16.83
N SER A 133 -12.14 1.77 -16.52
CA SER A 133 -12.00 0.40 -17.01
C SER A 133 -12.11 0.32 -18.54
N ALA A 134 -13.03 1.07 -19.15
CA ALA A 134 -13.17 1.15 -20.60
C ALA A 134 -11.97 1.84 -21.28
N SER A 135 -11.40 2.88 -20.67
CA SER A 135 -10.21 3.57 -21.19
C SER A 135 -8.96 2.69 -21.12
N LEU A 136 -8.88 1.82 -20.12
CA LEU A 136 -7.81 0.84 -19.96
C LEU A 136 -7.89 -0.30 -20.99
N ASN A 137 -9.10 -0.67 -21.42
CA ASN A 137 -9.32 -1.60 -22.54
C ASN A 137 -8.89 -1.03 -23.90
N ALA A 138 -8.78 0.30 -24.03
CA ALA A 138 -8.57 0.96 -25.31
C ALA A 138 -7.10 1.16 -25.72
N SER A 139 -6.11 0.83 -24.87
CA SER A 139 -4.73 1.21 -25.22
C SER A 139 -3.56 0.29 -24.84
N PHE A 140 -3.61 -0.64 -23.88
CA PHE A 140 -2.39 -1.44 -23.57
C PHE A 140 -2.61 -2.85 -22.95
N ILE A 141 -3.84 -3.24 -22.58
CA ILE A 141 -4.08 -4.40 -21.70
C ILE A 141 -4.72 -5.60 -22.43
N THR A 142 -5.39 -5.38 -23.55
CA THR A 142 -6.14 -6.41 -24.29
C THR A 142 -5.28 -7.52 -24.90
N ASP A 143 -4.01 -7.24 -25.18
CA ASP A 143 -3.10 -8.23 -25.77
C ASP A 143 -2.46 -9.17 -24.73
N TYR A 144 -2.51 -8.84 -23.43
CA TYR A 144 -1.80 -9.58 -22.37
C TYR A 144 -2.67 -10.04 -21.20
N ILE A 145 -3.92 -9.56 -21.07
CA ILE A 145 -4.90 -10.08 -20.10
C ILE A 145 -6.05 -10.72 -20.88
N PRO A 146 -6.16 -12.06 -20.89
CA PRO A 146 -7.34 -12.74 -21.42
C PRO A 146 -8.60 -12.23 -20.70
N ALA A 147 -9.75 -12.20 -21.39
CA ALA A 147 -11.03 -11.82 -20.77
C ALA A 147 -11.32 -12.63 -19.48
N ASP A 148 -10.77 -13.84 -19.40
CA ASP A 148 -10.86 -14.76 -18.26
C ASP A 148 -10.15 -14.25 -16.99
N GLY A 149 -9.30 -13.23 -17.08
CA GLY A 149 -8.63 -12.59 -15.93
C GLY A 149 -9.48 -11.53 -15.20
N LEU A 150 -10.56 -11.04 -15.81
CA LEU A 150 -11.42 -10.01 -15.22
C LEU A 150 -12.03 -10.39 -13.86
N PRO A 151 -12.47 -11.65 -13.62
CA PRO A 151 -12.96 -12.07 -12.31
C PRO A 151 -11.93 -11.93 -11.19
N ILE A 152 -10.64 -12.13 -11.49
CA ILE A 152 -9.56 -11.95 -10.51
C ILE A 152 -9.45 -10.47 -10.12
N ILE A 153 -9.53 -9.56 -11.10
CA ILE A 153 -9.49 -8.11 -10.87
C ILE A 153 -10.71 -7.66 -10.06
N ALA A 154 -11.91 -8.17 -10.38
CA ALA A 154 -13.11 -7.92 -9.59
C ALA A 154 -12.95 -8.41 -8.14
N GLY A 155 -12.36 -9.59 -7.94
CA GLY A 155 -12.05 -10.13 -6.62
C GLY A 155 -11.15 -9.22 -5.79
N TRP A 156 -10.20 -8.52 -6.42
CA TRP A 156 -9.31 -7.57 -5.73
C TRP A 156 -10.04 -6.38 -5.12
N PHE A 157 -11.14 -5.94 -5.75
CA PHE A 157 -11.97 -4.86 -5.22
C PHE A 157 -12.78 -5.27 -4.00
N ALA A 158 -13.13 -6.56 -3.89
CA ALA A 158 -13.77 -7.12 -2.70
C ALA A 158 -12.77 -7.34 -1.57
N TYR A 159 -11.84 -8.29 -1.74
CA TYR A 159 -10.82 -8.63 -0.77
C TYR A 159 -9.70 -9.47 -1.37
N ASN A 160 -8.48 -9.33 -0.85
CA ASN A 160 -7.29 -9.99 -1.41
C ASN A 160 -7.45 -11.52 -1.52
N ILE A 161 -8.07 -12.18 -0.53
CA ILE A 161 -8.25 -13.65 -0.56
C ILE A 161 -9.22 -14.06 -1.67
N ALA A 162 -10.27 -13.27 -1.95
CA ALA A 162 -11.21 -13.58 -3.03
C ALA A 162 -10.51 -13.61 -4.40
N ALA A 163 -9.64 -12.63 -4.67
CA ALA A 163 -8.82 -12.62 -5.89
C ALA A 163 -7.94 -13.87 -6.01
N TYR A 164 -7.27 -14.28 -4.92
CA TYR A 164 -6.41 -15.46 -4.93
C TYR A 164 -7.17 -16.76 -5.10
N THR A 165 -8.37 -16.88 -4.53
CA THR A 165 -9.23 -18.06 -4.69
C THR A 165 -9.69 -18.21 -6.15
N ILE A 166 -10.13 -17.11 -6.76
CA ILE A 166 -10.54 -17.11 -8.17
C ILE A 166 -9.34 -17.45 -9.07
N ALA A 167 -8.18 -16.84 -8.80
CA ALA A 167 -6.95 -17.12 -9.54
C ALA A 167 -6.50 -18.58 -9.42
N GLY A 168 -6.57 -19.16 -8.21
CA GLY A 168 -6.25 -20.57 -7.99
C GLY A 168 -7.17 -21.51 -8.78
N ASN A 169 -8.47 -21.22 -8.81
CA ASN A 169 -9.45 -22.02 -9.54
C ASN A 169 -9.22 -21.97 -11.06
N LEU A 170 -8.92 -20.78 -11.59
CA LEU A 170 -8.57 -20.59 -13.01
C LEU A 170 -7.24 -21.23 -13.39
N LEU A 171 -6.29 -21.32 -12.43
CA LEU A 171 -5.03 -22.04 -12.62
C LEU A 171 -5.28 -23.56 -12.70
N THR A 172 -6.07 -24.10 -11.78
CA THR A 172 -6.33 -25.55 -11.71
C THR A 172 -7.16 -26.07 -12.89
N THR A 173 -8.03 -25.23 -13.44
CA THR A 173 -8.83 -25.53 -14.63
C THR A 173 -8.03 -25.36 -15.93
N GLY A 174 -6.83 -24.78 -15.86
CA GLY A 174 -5.99 -24.49 -17.02
C GLY A 174 -6.52 -23.38 -17.93
N MET A 175 -7.55 -22.64 -17.50
CA MET A 175 -8.09 -21.50 -18.25
C MET A 175 -7.09 -20.35 -18.34
N LEU A 176 -6.25 -20.18 -17.30
CA LEU A 176 -5.16 -19.22 -17.32
C LEU A 176 -3.84 -19.91 -17.01
N THR A 177 -2.80 -19.50 -17.72
CA THR A 177 -1.42 -19.92 -17.44
C THR A 177 -0.90 -19.25 -16.17
N SER A 178 0.15 -19.83 -15.56
CA SER A 178 0.84 -19.23 -14.42
C SER A 178 1.30 -17.79 -14.68
N LYS A 179 1.76 -17.51 -15.90
CA LYS A 179 2.20 -16.16 -16.31
C LYS A 179 1.04 -15.17 -16.29
N GLU A 180 -0.07 -15.51 -16.94
CA GLU A 180 -1.26 -14.66 -17.01
C GLU A 180 -1.86 -14.40 -15.64
N ILE A 181 -1.85 -15.40 -14.74
CA ILE A 181 -2.32 -15.23 -13.37
C ILE A 181 -1.45 -14.25 -12.58
N VAL A 182 -0.13 -14.37 -12.68
CA VAL A 182 0.78 -13.45 -11.99
C VAL A 182 0.57 -12.02 -12.49
N ILE A 183 0.49 -11.82 -13.81
CA ILE A 183 0.25 -10.51 -14.41
C ILE A 183 -1.10 -9.96 -13.96
N THR A 184 -2.17 -10.76 -14.03
CA THR A 184 -3.52 -10.34 -13.63
C THR A 184 -3.60 -9.99 -12.15
N LEU A 185 -2.92 -10.75 -11.28
CA LEU A 185 -2.83 -10.46 -9.85
C LEU A 185 -2.08 -9.16 -9.57
N LEU A 186 -0.98 -8.89 -10.30
CA LEU A 186 -0.23 -7.64 -10.16
C LEU A 186 -1.07 -6.44 -10.61
N VAL A 187 -1.72 -6.53 -11.77
CA VAL A 187 -2.59 -5.48 -12.31
C VAL A 187 -3.78 -5.23 -11.39
N GLY A 188 -4.47 -6.27 -10.94
CA GLY A 188 -5.58 -6.15 -9.99
C GLY A 188 -5.14 -5.51 -8.67
N ARG A 189 -3.94 -5.85 -8.18
CA ARG A 189 -3.35 -5.22 -6.99
C ARG A 189 -3.10 -3.72 -7.19
N MET A 190 -2.57 -3.31 -8.35
CA MET A 190 -2.34 -1.91 -8.69
C MET A 190 -3.65 -1.12 -8.74
N LEU A 191 -4.65 -1.63 -9.47
CA LEU A 191 -5.96 -1.00 -9.62
C LEU A 191 -6.66 -0.83 -8.26
N SER A 192 -6.66 -1.89 -7.45
CA SER A 192 -7.26 -1.84 -6.11
C SER A 192 -6.50 -0.95 -5.13
N SER A 193 -5.29 -0.51 -5.47
CA SER A 193 -4.55 0.44 -4.64
C SER A 193 -5.23 1.81 -4.60
N VAL A 194 -5.91 2.20 -5.68
CA VAL A 194 -6.69 3.46 -5.74
C VAL A 194 -7.87 3.41 -4.77
N ILE A 195 -8.64 2.32 -4.77
CA ILE A 195 -9.77 2.15 -3.85
C ILE A 195 -9.29 2.06 -2.40
N ARG A 196 -8.14 1.44 -2.14
CA ARG A 196 -7.49 1.45 -0.82
C ARG A 196 -7.08 2.84 -0.34
N MET A 197 -7.02 3.86 -1.19
CA MET A 197 -6.82 5.24 -0.72
C MET A 197 -7.93 5.64 0.26
N ARG A 198 -9.16 5.14 0.08
CA ARG A 198 -10.30 5.46 0.96
C ARG A 198 -10.06 5.05 2.41
N SER A 199 -9.42 3.90 2.62
CA SER A 199 -9.11 3.36 3.95
C SER A 199 -7.74 3.79 4.44
N SER A 200 -6.81 4.10 3.54
CA SER A 200 -5.45 4.50 3.88
C SER A 200 -5.36 5.98 4.29
N LEU A 201 -6.13 6.87 3.63
CA LEU A 201 -6.15 8.31 3.94
C LEU A 201 -6.43 8.60 5.42
N PRO A 202 -7.50 8.03 6.05
CA PRO A 202 -7.77 8.23 7.47
C PRO A 202 -6.60 7.78 8.35
N PHE A 203 -5.99 6.62 8.04
CA PHE A 203 -4.87 6.09 8.80
C PHE A 203 -3.67 7.06 8.80
N TYR A 204 -3.26 7.56 7.63
CA TYR A 204 -2.16 8.52 7.56
C TYR A 204 -2.52 9.86 8.23
N MET A 205 -3.77 10.33 8.12
CA MET A 205 -4.23 11.57 8.78
C MET A 205 -4.39 11.44 10.30
N GLY A 206 -4.55 10.22 10.81
CA GLY A 206 -4.52 9.93 12.25
C GLY A 206 -3.12 10.04 12.83
N ILE A 207 -2.09 9.75 12.03
CA ILE A 207 -0.69 9.72 12.46
C ILE A 207 0.00 11.06 12.18
N PHE A 208 -0.23 11.67 11.02
CA PHE A 208 0.41 12.91 10.56
C PHE A 208 -0.61 14.05 10.39
N LYS A 209 -0.12 15.30 10.35
CA LYS A 209 -0.97 16.45 9.96
C LYS A 209 -1.51 16.24 8.54
N THR A 210 -2.74 16.70 8.28
CA THR A 210 -3.51 16.42 7.05
C THR A 210 -2.70 16.62 5.76
N ASP A 211 -2.02 17.75 5.60
CA ASP A 211 -1.28 18.06 4.38
C ASP A 211 -0.07 17.12 4.17
N LEU A 212 0.59 16.72 5.26
CA LEU A 212 1.69 15.77 5.21
C LEU A 212 1.22 14.34 4.98
N ALA A 213 0.12 13.96 5.62
CA ALA A 213 -0.49 12.65 5.48
C ALA A 213 -0.85 12.37 4.01
N VAL A 214 -1.47 13.33 3.34
CA VAL A 214 -1.83 13.22 1.92
C VAL A 214 -0.57 13.12 1.05
N GLN A 215 0.43 13.97 1.28
CA GLN A 215 1.68 13.92 0.50
C GLN A 215 2.44 12.61 0.68
N ILE A 216 2.60 12.13 1.92
CA ILE A 216 3.24 10.84 2.20
C ILE A 216 2.49 9.71 1.49
N MET A 217 1.16 9.71 1.58
CA MET A 217 0.34 8.67 0.95
C MET A 217 0.47 8.69 -0.57
N ILE A 218 0.33 9.86 -1.22
CA ILE A 218 0.41 9.99 -2.68
C ILE A 218 1.80 9.56 -3.17
N ILE A 219 2.88 10.04 -2.54
CA ILE A 219 4.25 9.66 -2.92
C ILE A 219 4.44 8.15 -2.75
N SER A 220 4.00 7.60 -1.60
CA SER A 220 4.11 6.16 -1.32
C SER A 220 3.35 5.31 -2.32
N LEU A 221 2.15 5.76 -2.72
CA LEU A 221 1.29 5.10 -3.70
C LEU A 221 1.88 5.16 -5.11
N LEU A 222 2.28 6.34 -5.57
CA LEU A 222 2.87 6.53 -6.90
C LEU A 222 4.16 5.72 -7.05
N MET A 223 5.01 5.75 -6.02
CA MET A 223 6.25 5.01 -6.04
C MET A 223 6.00 3.50 -6.05
N GLN A 224 5.04 3.01 -5.27
CA GLN A 224 4.68 1.59 -5.27
C GLN A 224 4.06 1.13 -6.58
N ASN A 225 3.06 1.86 -7.09
CA ASN A 225 2.41 1.51 -8.35
C ASN A 225 3.36 1.68 -9.53
N GLY A 226 4.22 2.70 -9.54
CA GLY A 226 5.21 2.91 -10.60
C GLY A 226 6.22 1.76 -10.71
N ILE A 227 6.80 1.34 -9.57
CA ILE A 227 7.72 0.20 -9.54
C ILE A 227 7.00 -1.10 -9.94
N MET A 228 5.78 -1.29 -9.44
CA MET A 228 4.96 -2.46 -9.77
C MET A 228 4.60 -2.51 -11.26
N LEU A 229 4.30 -1.36 -11.88
CA LEU A 229 4.04 -1.24 -13.31
C LEU A 229 5.26 -1.69 -14.13
N VAL A 230 6.44 -1.14 -13.82
CA VAL A 230 7.69 -1.47 -14.51
C VAL A 230 7.97 -2.97 -14.43
N ILE A 231 7.81 -3.57 -13.25
CA ILE A 231 8.04 -5.01 -13.07
C ILE A 231 6.98 -5.83 -13.80
N THR A 232 5.71 -5.41 -13.79
CA THR A 232 4.64 -6.11 -14.52
C THR A 232 4.93 -6.13 -16.02
N VAL A 233 5.39 -5.00 -16.59
CA VAL A 233 5.80 -4.92 -18.00
C VAL A 233 7.02 -5.80 -18.28
N LEU A 234 8.03 -5.81 -17.40
CA LEU A 234 9.19 -6.70 -17.55
C LEU A 234 8.79 -8.18 -17.51
N VAL A 235 7.91 -8.57 -16.59
CA VAL A 235 7.41 -9.94 -16.50
C VAL A 235 6.57 -10.31 -17.73
N ALA A 236 5.78 -9.38 -18.26
CA ALA A 236 5.02 -9.61 -19.49
C ALA A 236 5.91 -9.84 -20.72
N LEU A 237 7.04 -9.13 -20.79
CA LEU A 237 7.98 -9.17 -21.92
C LEU A 237 8.98 -10.34 -21.87
N TYR A 238 9.48 -10.72 -20.68
CA TYR A 238 10.60 -11.66 -20.53
C TYR A 238 10.21 -13.06 -20.06
N TRP A 239 8.95 -13.27 -19.66
CA TRP A 239 8.43 -14.58 -19.28
C TRP A 239 7.50 -15.13 -20.36
#